data_AF-A0A1F8QP15-F1
#
_entry.id   AF-A0A1F8QP15-F1
#
_cell.length_a   1.000
_cell.length_b   1.000
_cell.length_c   1.000
_cell.angle_alpha   90.00
_cell.angle_beta   90.00
_cell.angle_gamma   90.00
#
_symmetry.space_group_name_H-M   'P 1'
#
loop_
_entity.id
_entity.type
_entity.pdbx_description
1 polymer ?
#
loop_
_entity_poly.entity_id
_entity_poly.type
_entity_poly.pdbx_seq_one_letter_code
_entity_poly.pdbx_strand_id
1 'polypeptide(L)'
;MSKARFTRISGWALILGAAALLLATAAATSVSPASSQYDARYRPTDPFFQTMQMILFPIAVVLVTVGIAGLYVRFSVESGKVGRLGLILGVLGGIATFAAMFGLFITIDNGDPLWMVMMFAIAVMFGGLVLFGVDTLRRRVLPRGNYLPVLAGIGFPAIVVTSLVYEATTGRGLEMSDILTIAIFLVTAIGLLALGQILRGEGAEQPLPA
;
A
#
# COMPACT_ATOMS: atom_id res chain seq x y z
N MET A 1 8.51 -24.85 2.19
CA MET A 1 9.34 -23.68 2.60
C MET A 1 9.12 -23.42 4.08
N SER A 2 10.17 -23.12 4.87
CA SER A 2 9.99 -22.89 6.32
C SER A 2 9.34 -21.54 6.63
N LYS A 3 8.65 -21.44 7.77
CA LYS A 3 8.02 -20.19 8.26
C LYS A 3 9.02 -19.03 8.31
N ALA A 4 10.20 -19.27 8.89
CA ALA A 4 11.26 -18.26 9.02
C ALA A 4 11.76 -17.75 7.66
N ARG A 5 11.94 -18.64 6.68
CA ARG A 5 12.37 -18.26 5.33
C ARG A 5 11.30 -17.42 4.63
N PHE A 6 10.03 -17.78 4.75
CA PHE A 6 8.92 -16.99 4.21
C PHE A 6 8.88 -15.58 4.82
N THR A 7 8.94 -15.47 6.15
CA THR A 7 8.97 -14.17 6.84
C THR A 7 10.12 -13.30 6.36
N ARG A 8 11.31 -13.87 6.18
CA ARG A 8 12.47 -13.10 5.68
C ARG A 8 12.26 -12.59 4.24
N ILE A 9 11.68 -13.41 3.37
CA ILE A 9 11.36 -13.02 1.98
C ILE A 9 10.27 -11.94 1.97
N SER A 10 9.21 -12.09 2.76
CA SER A 10 8.16 -11.08 2.89
C SER A 10 8.69 -9.74 3.42
N GLY A 11 9.70 -9.74 4.29
CA GLY A 11 10.35 -8.51 4.73
C GLY A 11 11.09 -7.79 3.61
N TRP A 12 11.75 -8.53 2.72
CA TRP A 12 12.30 -7.98 1.47
C TRP A 12 11.21 -7.48 0.53
N ALA A 13 10.10 -8.21 0.43
CA ALA A 13 8.96 -7.80 -0.38
C ALA A 13 8.39 -6.45 0.10
N LEU A 14 8.26 -6.21 1.42
CA LEU A 14 7.86 -4.90 1.94
C LEU A 14 8.85 -3.78 1.55
N ILE A 15 10.15 -4.03 1.66
CA ILE A 15 11.19 -3.03 1.34
C ILE A 15 11.15 -2.66 -0.14
N LEU A 16 11.16 -3.68 -1.01
CA LEU A 16 11.13 -3.48 -2.46
C LEU A 16 9.78 -2.92 -2.92
N GLY A 17 8.69 -3.35 -2.28
CA GLY A 17 7.34 -2.82 -2.52
C GLY A 17 7.23 -1.35 -2.15
N ALA A 18 7.83 -0.92 -1.03
CA ALA A 18 7.88 0.48 -0.65
C ALA A 18 8.65 1.35 -1.66
N ALA A 19 9.80 0.85 -2.13
CA ALA A 19 10.58 1.53 -3.17
C ALA A 19 9.84 1.62 -4.50
N ALA A 20 9.24 0.50 -4.95
CA ALA A 20 8.44 0.46 -6.17
C ALA A 20 7.22 1.38 -6.08
N LEU A 21 6.55 1.44 -4.93
CA LEU A 21 5.41 2.32 -4.69
C LEU A 21 5.82 3.79 -4.79
N LEU A 22 6.92 4.19 -4.13
CA LEU A 22 7.40 5.57 -4.16
C LEU A 22 7.80 6.00 -5.57
N LEU A 23 8.49 5.12 -6.32
CA LEU A 23 8.86 5.37 -7.71
C LEU A 23 7.63 5.44 -8.64
N ALA A 24 6.64 4.57 -8.43
CA ALA A 24 5.37 4.62 -9.16
C ALA A 24 4.63 5.94 -8.90
N THR A 25 4.61 6.42 -7.65
CA THR A 25 4.01 7.71 -7.30
C THR A 25 4.77 8.88 -7.92
N ALA A 26 6.11 8.87 -7.88
CA ALA A 26 6.91 9.91 -8.51
C ALA A 26 6.70 9.96 -10.03
N ALA A 27 6.60 8.79 -10.68
CA ALA A 27 6.24 8.68 -12.09
C ALA A 27 4.82 9.21 -12.36
N ALA A 28 3.84 8.86 -11.51
CA ALA A 28 2.47 9.35 -11.62
C ALA A 28 2.38 10.88 -11.51
N THR A 29 3.11 11.51 -10.59
CA THR A 29 3.15 12.98 -10.46
C THR A 29 3.87 13.68 -11.62
N SER A 30 4.65 12.93 -12.39
CA SER A 30 5.34 13.45 -13.59
C SER A 30 4.46 13.39 -14.84
N VAL A 31 3.31 12.71 -14.76
CA VAL A 31 2.30 12.64 -15.81
C VAL A 31 1.15 13.59 -15.48
N SER A 32 0.60 14.27 -16.49
CA SER A 32 -0.49 15.24 -16.28
C SER A 32 -1.80 14.55 -15.89
N PRO A 33 -2.44 14.96 -14.77
CA PRO A 33 -3.81 14.55 -14.48
C PRO A 33 -4.85 15.34 -15.28
N ALA A 34 -4.45 16.41 -15.98
CA ALA A 34 -5.39 17.25 -16.72
C ALA A 34 -5.80 16.61 -18.05
N SER A 35 -7.12 16.50 -18.24
CA SER A 35 -7.75 15.98 -19.47
C SER A 35 -7.69 16.95 -20.66
N SER A 36 -7.27 18.19 -20.43
CA SER A 36 -7.29 19.27 -21.43
C SER A 36 -5.97 20.03 -21.43
N GLN A 37 -5.45 20.29 -22.64
CA GLN A 37 -4.27 21.13 -22.89
C GLN A 37 -4.46 22.60 -22.47
N TYR A 38 -5.69 23.01 -22.17
CA TYR A 38 -6.03 24.35 -21.70
C TYR A 38 -6.04 24.47 -20.17
N ASP A 39 -5.87 23.37 -19.44
CA ASP A 39 -5.66 23.42 -18.00
C ASP A 39 -4.22 23.92 -17.74
N ALA A 40 -4.07 24.87 -16.81
CA ALA A 40 -2.77 25.41 -16.40
C ALA A 40 -1.83 24.34 -15.83
N ARG A 41 -2.34 23.16 -15.50
CA ARG A 41 -1.60 21.99 -15.00
C ARG A 41 -1.24 20.97 -16.07
N TYR A 42 -1.65 21.21 -17.32
CA TYR A 42 -1.33 20.31 -18.42
C TYR A 42 0.18 20.20 -18.59
N ARG A 43 0.66 18.96 -18.49
CA ARG A 43 2.04 18.57 -18.83
C ARG A 43 1.94 17.52 -19.93
N PRO A 44 2.76 17.60 -20.99
CA PRO A 44 2.81 16.52 -21.96
C PRO A 44 3.13 15.21 -21.23
N THR A 45 2.27 14.19 -21.38
CA THR A 45 2.50 12.87 -20.80
C THR A 45 3.75 12.28 -21.43
N ASP A 46 4.82 12.16 -20.66
CA ASP A 46 6.01 11.43 -21.11
C ASP A 46 5.70 9.93 -21.12
N PRO A 47 5.79 9.24 -22.28
CA PRO A 47 5.52 7.82 -22.39
C PRO A 47 6.39 6.97 -21.45
N PHE A 48 7.60 7.45 -21.12
CA PHE A 48 8.49 6.78 -20.19
C PHE A 48 7.90 6.71 -18.77
N PHE A 49 7.46 7.84 -18.22
CA PHE A 49 6.87 7.89 -16.88
C PHE A 49 5.55 7.12 -16.81
N GLN A 50 4.73 7.19 -17.86
CA GLN A 50 3.51 6.40 -17.96
C GLN A 50 3.80 4.89 -17.93
N THR A 51 4.78 4.43 -18.71
CA THR A 51 5.20 3.01 -18.74
C THR A 51 5.76 2.58 -17.39
N MET A 52 6.59 3.42 -16.75
CA MET A 52 7.13 3.14 -15.41
C MET A 52 6.00 2.98 -14.38
N GLN A 53 5.01 3.87 -14.37
CA GLN A 53 3.87 3.79 -13.46
C GLN A 53 3.08 2.49 -13.68
N MET A 54 2.78 2.16 -14.95
CA MET A 54 2.03 0.95 -15.31
C MET A 54 2.70 -0.34 -14.86
N ILE A 55 4.04 -0.38 -14.77
CA ILE A 55 4.80 -1.56 -14.36
C ILE A 55 5.06 -1.56 -12.85
N LEU A 56 5.52 -0.44 -12.29
CA LEU A 56 5.97 -0.36 -10.90
C LEU A 56 4.82 -0.45 -9.92
N PHE A 57 3.65 0.11 -10.26
CA PHE A 57 2.50 0.07 -9.37
C PHE A 57 1.97 -1.36 -9.12
N PRO A 58 1.72 -2.21 -10.13
CA PRO A 58 1.32 -3.59 -9.88
C PRO A 58 2.39 -4.41 -9.14
N ILE A 59 3.67 -4.19 -9.46
CA ILE A 59 4.79 -4.81 -8.73
C ILE A 59 4.73 -4.42 -7.24
N ALA A 60 4.53 -3.13 -6.95
CA ALA A 60 4.40 -2.65 -5.58
C ALA A 60 3.22 -3.31 -4.85
N VAL A 61 2.05 -3.41 -5.49
CA VAL A 61 0.86 -4.08 -4.91
C VAL A 61 1.17 -5.53 -4.55
N VAL A 62 1.75 -6.30 -5.48
CA VAL A 62 2.09 -7.72 -5.23
C VAL A 62 3.09 -7.83 -4.09
N LEU A 63 4.15 -7.03 -4.11
CA LEU A 63 5.22 -7.07 -3.10
C LEU A 63 4.71 -6.67 -1.71
N VAL A 64 3.92 -5.61 -1.60
CA VAL A 64 3.32 -5.19 -0.32
C VAL A 64 2.31 -6.24 0.16
N THR A 65 1.52 -6.85 -0.72
CA THR A 65 0.59 -7.94 -0.36
C THR A 65 1.32 -9.13 0.24
N VAL A 66 2.41 -9.59 -0.40
CA VAL A 66 3.28 -10.66 0.13
C VAL A 66 3.93 -10.24 1.46
N GLY A 67 4.26 -8.96 1.59
CA GLY A 67 4.72 -8.35 2.83
C GLY A 67 3.73 -8.45 3.98
N ILE A 68 2.47 -8.07 3.75
CA ILE A 68 1.37 -8.17 4.71
C ILE A 68 1.09 -9.64 5.06
N ALA A 69 1.13 -10.55 4.08
CA ALA A 69 1.02 -11.98 4.35
C ALA A 69 2.14 -12.49 5.27
N GLY A 70 3.36 -11.96 5.12
CA GLY A 70 4.46 -12.24 6.04
C GLY A 70 4.21 -11.73 7.46
N LEU A 71 3.68 -10.50 7.59
CA LEU A 71 3.24 -9.94 8.87
C LEU A 71 2.19 -10.84 9.52
N TYR A 72 1.22 -11.35 8.75
CA TYR A 72 0.21 -12.30 9.23
C TYR A 72 0.84 -13.59 9.74
N VAL A 73 1.68 -14.24 8.94
CA VAL A 73 2.33 -15.49 9.33
C VAL A 73 3.16 -15.30 10.59
N ARG A 74 3.85 -14.17 10.73
CA ARG A 74 4.71 -13.89 11.87
C ARG A 74 3.92 -13.56 13.13
N PHE A 75 3.05 -12.56 13.08
CA PHE A 75 2.48 -11.89 14.26
C PHE A 75 1.00 -12.24 14.53
N SER A 76 0.39 -13.15 13.76
CA SER A 76 -1.04 -13.48 13.94
C SER A 76 -1.36 -14.11 15.30
N VAL A 77 -0.42 -14.79 15.93
CA VAL A 77 -0.62 -15.47 17.23
C VAL A 77 -0.59 -14.45 18.36
N GLU A 78 0.33 -13.49 18.29
CA GLU A 78 0.54 -12.42 19.27
C GLU A 78 -0.50 -11.29 19.10
N SER A 79 -1.00 -11.09 17.88
CA SER A 79 -2.06 -10.12 17.60
C SER A 79 -3.43 -10.58 18.13
N GLY A 80 -4.23 -9.61 18.57
CA GLY A 80 -5.62 -9.81 18.89
C GLY A 80 -6.48 -10.06 17.64
N LYS A 81 -7.78 -10.31 17.87
CA LYS A 81 -8.76 -10.53 16.79
C LYS A 81 -8.78 -9.39 15.76
N VAL A 82 -8.68 -8.14 16.23
CA VAL A 82 -8.67 -6.93 15.37
C VAL A 82 -7.44 -6.90 14.48
N GLY A 83 -6.24 -7.14 15.05
CA GLY A 83 -5.01 -7.14 14.27
C GLY A 83 -4.97 -8.27 13.25
N ARG A 84 -5.42 -9.46 13.63
CA ARG A 84 -5.53 -10.61 12.73
C ARG A 84 -6.50 -10.35 11.58
N LEU A 85 -7.69 -9.81 11.87
CA LEU A 85 -8.66 -9.43 10.85
C LEU A 85 -8.10 -8.35 9.92
N GLY A 86 -7.42 -7.34 10.48
CA GLY A 86 -6.74 -6.29 9.72
C GLY A 86 -5.74 -6.86 8.72
N LEU A 87 -4.90 -7.80 9.13
CA LEU A 87 -3.93 -8.43 8.23
C LEU A 87 -4.61 -9.30 7.14
N ILE A 88 -5.68 -10.01 7.47
CA ILE A 88 -6.47 -10.78 6.47
C ILE A 88 -7.08 -9.84 5.44
N LEU A 89 -7.75 -8.76 5.88
CA LEU A 89 -8.30 -7.73 5.01
C LEU A 89 -7.20 -7.07 4.17
N GLY A 90 -6.03 -6.87 4.75
CA GLY A 90 -4.85 -6.36 4.07
C GLY A 90 -4.45 -7.22 2.86
N VAL A 91 -4.34 -8.54 3.07
CA VAL A 91 -4.02 -9.49 1.99
C VAL A 91 -5.13 -9.57 0.95
N LEU A 92 -6.40 -9.68 1.38
CA LEU A 92 -7.53 -9.77 0.46
C LEU A 92 -7.70 -8.50 -0.38
N GLY A 93 -7.51 -7.32 0.22
CA GLY A 93 -7.51 -6.04 -0.49
C GLY A 93 -6.40 -5.96 -1.53
N GLY A 94 -5.20 -6.48 -1.21
CA GLY A 94 -4.11 -6.56 -2.17
C GLY A 94 -4.39 -7.48 -3.36
N ILE A 95 -4.98 -8.66 -3.11
CA ILE A 95 -5.43 -9.57 -4.17
C ILE A 95 -6.51 -8.93 -5.04
N ALA A 96 -7.51 -8.31 -4.41
CA ALA A 96 -8.59 -7.63 -5.12
C ALA A 96 -8.08 -6.44 -5.95
N THR A 97 -7.10 -5.69 -5.44
CA THR A 97 -6.43 -4.61 -6.17
C THR A 97 -5.77 -5.17 -7.44
N PHE A 98 -4.97 -6.22 -7.30
CA PHE A 98 -4.31 -6.83 -8.46
C PHE A 98 -5.30 -7.36 -9.49
N ALA A 99 -6.40 -7.99 -9.05
CA ALA A 99 -7.45 -8.45 -9.95
C ALA A 99 -8.14 -7.29 -10.69
N ALA A 100 -8.43 -6.18 -10.00
CA ALA A 100 -9.01 -4.99 -10.62
C ALA A 100 -8.04 -4.34 -11.63
N MET A 101 -6.74 -4.27 -11.30
CA MET A 101 -5.70 -3.80 -12.22
C MET A 101 -5.61 -4.64 -13.49
N PHE A 102 -5.65 -5.97 -13.34
CA PHE A 102 -5.65 -6.89 -14.47
C PHE A 102 -6.91 -6.74 -15.33
N GLY A 103 -8.07 -6.54 -14.69
CA GLY A 103 -9.32 -6.21 -15.38
C GLY A 103 -9.19 -4.95 -16.23
N LEU A 104 -8.70 -3.85 -15.62
CA LEU A 104 -8.45 -2.58 -16.31
C LEU A 104 -7.49 -2.71 -17.50
N PHE A 105 -6.53 -3.63 -17.44
CA PHE A 105 -5.58 -3.87 -18.53
C PHE A 105 -6.23 -4.57 -19.73
N ILE A 106 -7.26 -5.39 -19.51
CA ILE A 106 -7.91 -6.19 -20.55
C ILE A 106 -9.13 -5.47 -21.14
N THR A 107 -9.85 -4.69 -20.34
CA THR A 107 -11.04 -3.97 -20.79
C THR A 107 -10.65 -2.72 -21.58
N ILE A 108 -11.09 -2.64 -22.84
CA ILE A 108 -10.87 -1.50 -23.75
C ILE A 108 -11.78 -0.32 -23.38
N ASP A 109 -12.92 -0.58 -22.74
CA ASP A 109 -13.80 0.47 -22.23
C ASP A 109 -13.23 1.10 -20.96
N ASN A 110 -13.16 2.44 -20.96
CA ASN A 110 -12.71 3.30 -19.86
C ASN A 110 -13.51 3.01 -18.57
N GLY A 111 -13.09 1.98 -17.84
CA GLY A 111 -13.87 1.33 -16.80
C GLY A 111 -13.84 2.09 -15.47
N ASP A 112 -14.58 3.20 -15.38
CA ASP A 112 -14.82 3.91 -14.13
C ASP A 112 -15.19 2.97 -12.95
N PRO A 113 -16.01 1.91 -13.13
CA PRO A 113 -16.32 0.99 -12.03
C PRO A 113 -15.10 0.20 -11.54
N LEU A 114 -14.24 -0.28 -12.45
CA LEU A 114 -13.05 -1.05 -12.08
C LEU A 114 -12.00 -0.17 -11.41
N TRP A 115 -11.88 1.08 -11.85
CA TRP A 115 -11.04 2.08 -11.18
C TRP A 115 -11.49 2.32 -9.73
N MET A 116 -12.80 2.49 -9.51
CA MET A 116 -13.37 2.63 -8.15
C MET A 116 -13.13 1.37 -7.31
N VAL A 117 -13.34 0.18 -7.86
CA VAL A 117 -13.06 -1.09 -7.18
C VAL A 117 -11.59 -1.20 -6.80
N MET A 118 -10.68 -0.81 -7.69
CA MET A 118 -9.24 -0.79 -7.42
C MET A 118 -8.90 0.16 -6.26
N MET A 119 -9.37 1.41 -6.31
CA MET A 119 -9.12 2.40 -5.25
C MET A 119 -9.65 1.92 -3.90
N PHE A 120 -10.86 1.35 -3.88
CA PHE A 120 -11.44 0.79 -2.67
C PHE A 120 -10.65 -0.41 -2.14
N ALA A 121 -10.23 -1.33 -3.03
CA ALA A 121 -9.44 -2.49 -2.66
C ALA A 121 -8.08 -2.10 -2.05
N ILE A 122 -7.44 -1.05 -2.57
CA ILE A 122 -6.21 -0.48 -2.01
C ILE A 122 -6.48 0.14 -0.65
N ALA A 123 -7.57 0.89 -0.49
CA ALA A 123 -7.96 1.44 0.81
C ALA A 123 -8.21 0.32 1.83
N VAL A 124 -8.80 -0.81 1.44
CA VAL A 124 -8.96 -1.99 2.30
C VAL A 124 -7.61 -2.63 2.63
N MET A 125 -6.71 -2.76 1.64
CA MET A 125 -5.36 -3.30 1.82
C MET A 125 -4.58 -2.54 2.89
N PHE A 126 -4.51 -1.22 2.76
CA PHE A 126 -3.78 -0.35 3.67
C PHE A 126 -4.56 -0.06 4.97
N GLY A 127 -5.90 -0.02 4.91
CA GLY A 127 -6.76 0.06 6.09
C GLY A 127 -6.64 -1.17 6.98
N GLY A 128 -6.46 -2.36 6.40
CA GLY A 128 -6.10 -3.57 7.12
C GLY A 128 -4.79 -3.44 7.91
N LEU A 129 -3.79 -2.77 7.32
CA LEU A 129 -2.53 -2.46 7.98
C LEU A 129 -2.70 -1.43 9.11
N VAL A 130 -3.60 -0.44 8.95
CA VAL A 130 -3.98 0.48 10.04
C VAL A 130 -4.63 -0.27 11.20
N LEU A 131 -5.57 -1.18 10.92
CA LEU A 131 -6.23 -1.99 11.95
C LEU A 131 -5.23 -2.86 12.71
N PHE A 132 -4.27 -3.46 11.99
CA PHE A 132 -3.14 -4.12 12.61
C PHE A 132 -2.33 -3.16 13.48
N GLY A 133 -2.04 -1.96 12.99
CA GLY A 133 -1.35 -0.90 13.72
C GLY A 133 -2.03 -0.46 15.01
N VAL A 134 -3.36 -0.37 15.02
CA VAL A 134 -4.13 -0.06 16.23
C VAL A 134 -3.99 -1.19 17.25
N ASP A 135 -4.03 -2.44 16.81
CA ASP A 135 -3.84 -3.60 17.70
C ASP A 135 -2.38 -3.68 18.22
N THR A 136 -1.38 -3.39 17.37
CA THR A 136 0.03 -3.35 17.79
C THR A 136 0.30 -2.23 18.78
N LEU A 137 -0.31 -1.06 18.63
CA LEU A 137 -0.22 0.03 19.60
C LEU A 137 -0.78 -0.36 20.97
N ARG A 138 -1.89 -1.09 21.00
CA ARG A 138 -2.56 -1.53 22.24
C ARG A 138 -1.83 -2.67 22.93
N ARG A 139 -1.36 -3.66 22.17
CA ARG A 139 -0.81 -4.93 22.69
C ARG A 139 0.71 -5.01 22.66
N ARG A 140 1.38 -4.03 22.04
CA ARG A 140 2.84 -4.02 21.82
C ARG A 140 3.35 -5.27 21.09
N VAL A 141 2.66 -5.65 20.02
CA VAL A 141 2.95 -6.87 19.23
C VAL A 141 4.32 -6.83 18.56
N LEU A 142 4.76 -5.66 18.10
CA LEU A 142 6.07 -5.49 17.46
C LEU A 142 7.15 -5.26 18.51
N PRO A 143 8.39 -5.75 18.27
CA PRO A 143 9.54 -5.54 19.16
C PRO A 143 9.84 -4.04 19.38
N ARG A 144 9.62 -3.23 18.35
CA ARG A 144 9.81 -1.77 18.34
C ARG A 144 8.94 -1.16 17.24
N GLY A 145 8.62 0.12 17.39
CA GLY A 145 7.86 0.86 16.38
C GLY A 145 6.41 0.37 16.22
N ASN A 146 5.69 0.17 17.32
CA ASN A 146 4.30 -0.29 17.28
C ASN A 146 3.34 0.63 16.50
N TYR A 147 3.73 1.88 16.23
CA TYR A 147 3.00 2.83 15.37
C TYR A 147 3.26 2.64 13.87
N LEU A 148 4.29 1.88 13.48
CA LEU A 148 4.72 1.75 12.09
C LEU A 148 3.63 1.21 11.15
N PRO A 149 2.77 0.25 11.53
CA PRO A 149 1.69 -0.16 10.63
C PRO A 149 0.63 0.91 10.42
N VAL A 150 0.37 1.78 11.41
CA VAL A 150 -0.50 2.94 11.21
C VAL A 150 0.14 3.91 10.23
N LEU A 151 1.43 4.22 10.42
CA LEU A 151 2.20 5.11 9.54
C LEU A 151 2.22 4.59 8.09
N ALA A 152 2.46 3.28 7.93
CA ALA A 152 2.46 2.60 6.64
C ALA A 152 1.07 2.49 6.00
N GLY A 153 0.01 2.50 6.81
CA GLY A 153 -1.35 2.19 6.38
C GLY A 153 -2.23 3.41 6.11
N ILE A 154 -2.02 4.53 6.79
CA ILE A 154 -3.06 5.56 6.88
C ILE A 154 -3.24 6.39 5.60
N GLY A 155 -2.21 6.49 4.76
CA GLY A 155 -2.21 7.36 3.59
C GLY A 155 -3.35 7.10 2.62
N PHE A 156 -3.46 5.86 2.12
CA PHE A 156 -4.48 5.49 1.14
C PHE A 156 -5.93 5.59 1.66
N PRO A 157 -6.29 5.02 2.83
CA PRO A 157 -7.62 5.19 3.39
C PRO A 157 -7.99 6.66 3.60
N ALA A 158 -7.04 7.49 4.08
CA ALA A 158 -7.29 8.90 4.29
C ALA A 158 -7.57 9.63 2.97
N ILE A 159 -6.79 9.36 1.92
CA ILE A 159 -7.02 9.92 0.58
C ILE A 159 -8.41 9.51 0.07
N VAL A 160 -8.73 8.20 0.07
CA VAL A 160 -10.00 7.71 -0.47
C VAL A 160 -11.20 8.27 0.29
N VAL A 161 -11.18 8.25 1.62
CA VAL A 161 -12.27 8.80 2.43
C VAL A 161 -12.41 10.31 2.21
N THR A 162 -11.31 11.05 2.18
CA THR A 162 -11.35 12.50 1.96
C THR A 162 -11.88 12.83 0.57
N SER A 163 -11.45 12.10 -0.46
CA SER A 163 -11.95 12.27 -1.83
C SER A 163 -13.46 12.02 -1.92
N LEU A 164 -13.95 10.93 -1.33
CA LEU A 164 -15.38 10.60 -1.33
C LEU A 164 -16.22 11.65 -0.60
N VAL A 165 -15.78 12.12 0.57
CA VAL A 165 -16.47 13.15 1.34
C VAL A 165 -16.46 14.49 0.60
N TYR A 166 -15.33 14.86 0.01
CA TYR A 166 -15.19 16.10 -0.76
C TYR A 166 -16.09 16.09 -2.01
N GLU A 167 -16.11 14.99 -2.75
CA GLU A 167 -16.97 14.84 -3.92
C GLU A 167 -18.46 14.85 -3.55
N ALA A 168 -18.85 14.14 -2.49
CA ALA A 168 -20.23 14.13 -2.01
C ALA A 168 -20.74 15.50 -1.54
N THR A 169 -19.84 16.37 -1.07
CA THR A 169 -20.20 17.70 -0.52
C THR A 169 -20.09 18.83 -1.54
N THR A 170 -19.19 18.72 -2.51
CA THR A 170 -18.92 19.79 -3.48
C THR A 170 -19.32 19.46 -4.92
N GLY A 171 -19.58 18.19 -5.22
CA GLY A 171 -19.79 17.69 -6.58
C GLY A 171 -18.53 17.71 -7.45
N ARG A 172 -17.34 17.89 -6.85
CA ARG A 172 -16.06 17.97 -7.55
C ARG A 172 -15.09 16.92 -7.04
N GLY A 173 -14.23 16.41 -7.91
CA GLY A 173 -13.13 15.55 -7.52
C GLY A 173 -12.13 16.30 -6.62
N LEU A 174 -11.56 15.59 -5.63
CA LEU A 174 -10.50 16.15 -4.80
C LEU A 174 -9.20 16.24 -5.60
N GLU A 175 -8.69 17.46 -5.75
CA GLU A 175 -7.42 17.72 -6.40
C GLU A 175 -6.33 17.96 -5.34
N MET A 176 -5.43 17.00 -5.18
CA MET A 176 -4.30 17.13 -4.25
C MET A 176 -3.06 17.64 -4.97
N SER A 177 -2.31 18.55 -4.34
CA SER A 177 -1.02 19.00 -4.87
C SER A 177 -0.02 17.84 -4.94
N ASP A 178 0.82 17.82 -5.98
CA ASP A 178 1.89 16.80 -6.18
C ASP A 178 2.76 16.63 -4.93
N ILE A 179 3.12 17.74 -4.26
CA ILE A 179 3.96 17.75 -3.04
C ILE A 179 3.27 16.98 -1.91
N LEU A 180 1.98 17.24 -1.69
CA LEU A 180 1.21 16.56 -0.64
C LEU A 180 1.08 15.07 -0.93
N THR A 181 0.82 14.70 -2.19
CA THR A 181 0.80 13.31 -2.63
C THR A 181 2.13 12.63 -2.35
N ILE A 182 3.25 13.19 -2.81
CA ILE A 182 4.60 12.64 -2.56
C ILE A 182 4.86 12.50 -1.06
N ALA A 183 4.50 13.49 -0.25
CA ALA A 183 4.70 13.45 1.20
C ALA A 183 3.95 12.29 1.87
N ILE A 184 2.68 12.06 1.50
CA ILE A 184 1.87 10.95 2.05
C ILE A 184 2.48 9.60 1.68
N PHE A 185 2.89 9.45 0.42
CA PHE A 185 3.50 8.23 -0.07
C PHE A 185 4.91 8.00 0.50
N LEU A 186 5.66 9.06 0.79
CA LEU A 186 6.94 8.97 1.48
C LEU A 186 6.77 8.46 2.91
N VAL A 187 5.80 8.99 3.65
CA VAL A 187 5.47 8.53 5.01
C VAL A 187 5.05 7.05 4.99
N THR A 188 4.21 6.68 4.02
CA THR A 188 3.78 5.29 3.79
C THR A 188 4.99 4.38 3.51
N ALA A 189 5.88 4.80 2.61
CA ALA A 189 7.08 4.05 2.25
C ALA A 189 8.04 3.89 3.44
N ILE A 190 8.24 4.90 4.27
CA ILE A 190 9.05 4.82 5.49
C ILE A 190 8.47 3.77 6.45
N GLY A 191 7.15 3.76 6.64
CA GLY A 191 6.47 2.76 7.46
C GLY A 191 6.68 1.34 6.94
N LEU A 192 6.47 1.13 5.64
CA LEU A 192 6.67 -0.17 4.98
C LEU A 192 8.13 -0.64 5.04
N LEU A 193 9.09 0.26 4.79
CA LEU A 193 10.53 -0.03 4.89
C LEU A 193 10.89 -0.50 6.30
N ALA A 194 10.46 0.23 7.33
CA ALA A 194 10.75 -0.10 8.72
C ALA A 194 10.11 -1.44 9.13
N LEU A 195 8.87 -1.72 8.72
CA LEU A 195 8.22 -3.01 8.94
C LEU A 195 8.96 -4.15 8.22
N GLY A 196 9.43 -3.93 7.00
CA GLY A 196 10.23 -4.89 6.26
C GLY A 196 11.56 -5.22 6.95
N GLN A 197 12.22 -4.23 7.55
CA GLN A 197 13.43 -4.46 8.36
C GLN A 197 13.13 -5.28 9.63
N ILE A 198 12.01 -5.01 10.30
CA ILE A 198 11.57 -5.81 11.47
C ILE A 198 11.34 -7.26 11.06
N LEU A 199 10.61 -7.51 9.96
CA LEU A 199 10.36 -8.86 9.46
C LEU A 199 11.65 -9.62 9.13
N ARG A 200 12.66 -8.93 8.60
CA ARG A 200 13.95 -9.53 8.23
C ARG A 200 14.82 -9.85 9.43
N GLY A 201 14.86 -8.97 10.43
CA GLY A 201 15.75 -9.07 11.57
C GLY A 201 15.45 -10.25 12.49
N GLU A 202 14.18 -10.65 12.59
CA GLU A 202 13.74 -11.71 13.52
C GLU A 202 13.68 -13.12 12.93
N GLY A 203 14.14 -13.29 11.69
CA GLY A 203 14.29 -14.59 11.03
C GLY A 203 15.61 -15.31 11.35
N ALA A 204 16.48 -14.70 12.15
CA ALA A 204 17.68 -15.35 12.68
C ALA A 204 17.27 -16.16 13.92
N GLU A 205 17.34 -17.49 13.77
CA GLU A 205 17.07 -18.48 14.81
C GLU A 205 17.74 -18.09 16.14
N GLN A 206 16.95 -17.97 17.20
CA GLN A 206 17.50 -18.20 18.54
C GLN A 206 17.90 -19.68 18.58
N PRO A 207 19.17 -20.03 18.85
CA PRO A 207 19.53 -21.42 19.10
C PRO A 207 18.70 -21.91 20.29
N LEU A 208 18.10 -23.09 20.15
CA LEU A 208 17.41 -23.76 21.25
C LEU A 208 18.36 -23.78 22.46
N PRO A 209 17.90 -23.41 23.67
CA PRO A 209 18.70 -23.66 24.87
C PRO A 209 18.95 -25.17 24.95
N ALA A 210 20.24 -25.52 25.04
CA ALA A 210 20.73 -26.89 25.21
C ALA A 210 20.28 -27.48 26.55
#